data_AF-A0A067N7T2-F1
#
_entry.id   AF-A0A067N7T2-F1
#
_cell.length_a   1.000
_cell.length_b   1.000
_cell.length_c   1.000
_cell.angle_alpha   90.00
_cell.angle_beta   90.00
_cell.angle_gamma   90.00
#
_symmetry.space_group_name_H-M   'P 1'
#
loop_
_entity.id
_entity.type
_entity.pdbx_description
1 polymer ?
#
loop_
_entity_poly.entity_id
_entity_poly.type
_entity_poly.pdbx_seq_one_letter_code
_entity_poly.pdbx_strand_id
1 'polypeptide(L)'
;MPASISIRTGIRWIHITADSADETKWGEWSEPTDTVVLTASNGWFLDVRFLRDGGELDWAFAGRRSVKGKITKFEHMIDSRTTDAETVVDEGENMEMEDGSIVERGKMVNPATGSLMVYEEKWHEEESSGGLIIRRKGKQDVWQAIVGDYQLGLGRYQDGGFWAWQARKKDGVWQRIHATKNADPEDSHWLILANE
;
A
#
# COMPACT_ATOMS: atom_id res chain seq x y z
N MET A 1 2.11 17.53 6.64
CA MET A 1 1.03 17.11 5.72
C MET A 1 -0.10 16.55 6.58
N PRO A 2 -1.37 16.68 6.17
CA PRO A 2 -2.45 15.97 6.84
C PRO A 2 -2.24 14.45 6.74
N ALA A 3 -2.99 13.68 7.52
CA ALA A 3 -3.06 12.25 7.27
C ALA A 3 -3.83 12.01 5.97
N SER A 4 -3.52 10.93 5.24
CA SER A 4 -4.18 10.62 3.98
C SER A 4 -4.48 9.14 3.80
N ILE A 5 -5.50 8.88 2.99
CA ILE A 5 -5.88 7.58 2.46
C ILE A 5 -5.61 7.65 0.96
N SER A 6 -4.68 6.84 0.45
CA SER A 6 -4.42 6.73 -0.98
C SER A 6 -4.94 5.38 -1.48
N ILE A 7 -5.86 5.40 -2.44
CA ILE A 7 -6.46 4.22 -3.05
C ILE A 7 -5.92 4.09 -4.46
N ARG A 8 -5.31 2.95 -4.79
CA ARG A 8 -4.85 2.72 -6.16
C ARG A 8 -6.05 2.37 -7.03
N THR A 9 -6.16 3.08 -8.15
CA THR A 9 -7.26 2.97 -9.12
C THR A 9 -6.80 2.36 -10.44
N GLY A 10 -5.49 2.23 -10.63
CA GLY A 10 -4.91 1.60 -11.80
C GLY A 10 -3.39 1.52 -11.73
N ILE A 11 -2.84 0.53 -12.41
CA ILE A 11 -1.44 0.39 -12.76
C ILE A 11 -1.34 0.08 -14.26
N ARG A 12 -0.32 0.64 -14.91
CA ARG A 12 0.05 0.33 -16.30
C ARG A 12 1.57 0.32 -16.46
N TRP A 13 2.04 -0.32 -17.52
CA TRP A 13 3.46 -0.50 -17.80
C TRP A 13 3.83 0.11 -19.15
N ILE A 14 5.07 0.58 -19.28
CA ILE A 14 5.60 0.95 -20.60
C ILE A 14 5.91 -0.32 -21.40
N HIS A 15 5.38 -0.47 -22.60
CA HIS A 15 5.83 -1.50 -23.52
C HIS A 15 6.97 -0.94 -24.37
N ILE A 16 8.15 -1.58 -24.28
CA ILE A 16 9.23 -1.34 -25.23
C ILE A 16 9.09 -2.40 -26.31
N THR A 17 8.56 -2.03 -27.48
CA THR A 17 8.55 -2.93 -28.64
C THR A 17 9.88 -2.81 -29.39
N ALA A 18 10.45 -3.95 -29.78
CA ALA A 18 11.76 -4.01 -30.45
C ALA A 18 11.84 -3.24 -31.78
N ASP A 19 10.68 -2.92 -32.38
CA ASP A 19 10.58 -2.30 -33.71
C ASP A 19 10.28 -0.79 -33.68
N SER A 20 10.13 -0.16 -32.51
CA SER A 20 9.75 1.26 -32.41
C SER A 20 10.93 2.10 -31.92
N ALA A 21 11.62 2.74 -32.86
CA ALA A 21 12.70 3.67 -32.55
C ALA A 21 12.26 4.94 -31.78
N ASP A 22 10.97 5.19 -31.57
CA ASP A 22 10.54 6.41 -30.87
C ASP A 22 9.12 6.44 -30.26
N GLU A 23 8.43 5.30 -30.10
CA GLU A 23 7.08 5.31 -29.51
C GLU A 23 7.03 4.55 -28.18
N THR A 24 7.13 5.31 -27.09
CA THR A 24 6.73 4.87 -25.75
C THR A 24 5.24 4.58 -25.75
N LYS A 25 4.85 3.31 -25.90
CA LYS A 25 3.45 2.90 -25.81
C LYS A 25 3.14 2.37 -24.42
N TRP A 26 2.29 3.08 -23.70
CA TRP A 26 1.74 2.61 -22.44
C TRP A 26 0.75 1.47 -22.69
N GLY A 27 0.77 0.48 -21.80
CA GLY A 27 -0.30 -0.51 -21.71
C GLY A 27 -1.61 0.12 -21.19
N GLU A 28 -2.68 -0.68 -21.25
CA GLU A 28 -3.98 -0.31 -20.68
C GLU A 28 -3.90 -0.23 -19.15
N TRP A 29 -4.71 0.66 -18.57
CA TRP A 29 -4.89 0.71 -17.13
C TRP A 29 -5.59 -0.57 -16.65
N SER A 30 -5.10 -1.12 -15.55
CA SER A 30 -5.71 -2.27 -14.86
C SER A 30 -5.58 -2.08 -13.37
N GLU A 31 -6.51 -2.58 -12.57
CA GLU A 31 -6.35 -2.59 -11.11
C GLU A 31 -6.69 -3.99 -10.58
N PRO A 32 -5.68 -4.88 -10.47
CA PRO A 32 -5.89 -6.25 -10.02
C PRO A 32 -6.04 -6.36 -8.51
N THR A 33 -5.76 -5.30 -7.74
CA THR A 33 -5.80 -5.33 -6.27
C THR A 33 -6.75 -4.29 -5.68
N ASP A 34 -7.21 -4.57 -4.47
CA ASP A 34 -7.74 -3.54 -3.58
C ASP A 34 -6.57 -2.98 -2.77
N THR A 35 -5.84 -2.05 -3.37
CA THR A 35 -4.69 -1.40 -2.74
C THR A 35 -5.11 -0.16 -1.95
N VAL A 36 -4.71 -0.13 -0.69
CA VAL A 36 -4.91 1.02 0.20
C VAL A 36 -3.60 1.35 0.89
N VAL A 37 -3.23 2.64 0.88
CA VAL A 37 -2.12 3.19 1.64
C VAL A 37 -2.66 4.19 2.65
N LEU A 38 -2.35 3.98 3.93
CA LEU A 38 -2.68 4.93 4.99
C LEU A 38 -1.43 5.64 5.45
N THR A 39 -1.40 6.97 5.34
CA THR A 39 -0.26 7.80 5.75
C THR A 39 -0.66 8.69 6.93
N ALA A 40 0.08 8.62 8.03
CA ALA A 40 -0.07 9.56 9.14
C ALA A 40 0.62 10.89 8.84
N SER A 41 0.19 11.97 9.49
CA SER A 41 0.71 13.34 9.27
C SER A 41 2.21 13.50 9.50
N ASN A 42 2.80 12.60 10.28
CA ASN A 42 4.24 12.54 10.55
C ASN A 42 5.04 11.73 9.52
N GLY A 43 4.40 11.14 8.50
CA GLY A 43 5.05 10.41 7.41
C GLY A 43 5.24 8.90 7.66
N TRP A 44 4.67 8.33 8.73
CA TRP A 44 4.54 6.88 8.81
C TRP A 44 3.45 6.41 7.86
N PHE A 45 3.60 5.22 7.26
CA PHE A 45 2.59 4.67 6.37
C PHE A 45 2.46 3.15 6.49
N LEU A 46 1.29 2.63 6.12
CA LEU A 46 1.04 1.22 5.82
C LEU A 46 0.49 1.12 4.39
N ASP A 47 1.03 0.22 3.58
CA ASP A 47 0.53 -0.18 2.26
C ASP A 47 0.09 -1.64 2.34
N VAL A 48 -1.17 -1.93 1.96
CA VAL A 48 -1.70 -3.29 1.93
C VAL A 48 -2.45 -3.50 0.62
N ARG A 49 -2.12 -4.59 -0.07
CA ARG A 49 -2.63 -4.94 -1.40
C ARG A 49 -3.15 -6.37 -1.39
N PHE A 50 -4.47 -6.54 -1.50
CA PHE A 50 -5.09 -7.84 -1.72
C PHE A 50 -5.54 -7.97 -3.17
N LEU A 51 -5.32 -9.13 -3.79
CA LEU A 51 -5.84 -9.41 -5.13
C LEU A 51 -7.37 -9.39 -5.10
N ARG A 52 -7.98 -8.74 -6.10
CA ARG A 52 -9.45 -8.74 -6.28
C ARG A 52 -9.97 -10.12 -6.67
N ASP A 53 -9.16 -10.85 -7.43
CA ASP A 53 -9.39 -12.26 -7.71
C ASP A 53 -8.78 -13.09 -6.57
N GLY A 54 -9.56 -14.00 -6.00
CA GLY A 54 -9.14 -14.91 -4.92
C GLY A 54 -8.96 -14.30 -3.52
N GLY A 55 -8.64 -13.00 -3.40
CA GLY A 55 -8.49 -12.33 -2.11
C GLY A 55 -7.18 -12.63 -1.39
N GLU A 56 -6.17 -13.16 -2.10
CA GLU A 56 -4.85 -13.41 -1.54
C GLU A 56 -4.06 -12.10 -1.36
N LEU A 57 -3.14 -12.11 -0.39
CA LEU A 57 -2.23 -11.00 -0.18
C LEU A 57 -1.21 -10.94 -1.33
N ASP A 58 -1.20 -9.84 -2.08
CA ASP A 58 -0.18 -9.56 -3.10
C ASP A 58 1.09 -8.98 -2.47
N TRP A 59 0.90 -7.93 -1.65
CA TRP A 59 1.98 -7.24 -0.96
C TRP A 59 1.43 -6.47 0.23
N ALA A 60 2.18 -6.46 1.34
CA ALA A 60 1.93 -5.51 2.41
C ALA A 60 3.26 -5.11 3.06
N PHE A 61 3.39 -3.82 3.36
CA PHE A 61 4.58 -3.25 3.97
C PHE A 61 4.25 -1.96 4.71
N ALA A 62 5.15 -1.56 5.62
CA ALA A 62 5.01 -0.34 6.39
C ALA A 62 6.36 0.29 6.64
N GLY A 63 6.37 1.61 6.81
CA GLY A 63 7.62 2.33 7.02
C GLY A 63 7.49 3.84 6.97
N ARG A 64 8.55 4.50 6.49
CA ARG A 64 8.67 5.95 6.42
C ARG A 64 8.50 6.44 4.99
N ARG A 65 7.58 7.38 4.83
CA ARG A 65 7.39 8.15 3.61
C ARG A 65 8.09 9.50 3.75
N SER A 66 8.81 9.92 2.72
CA SER A 66 9.33 11.28 2.60
C SER A 66 9.09 11.83 1.19
N VAL A 67 8.92 13.15 1.08
CA VAL A 67 8.64 13.83 -0.19
C VAL A 67 9.67 14.93 -0.40
N LYS A 68 10.26 14.98 -1.59
CA LYS A 68 11.21 16.03 -2.02
C LYS A 68 10.86 16.47 -3.44
N GLY A 69 10.20 17.63 -3.56
CA GLY A 69 9.65 18.06 -4.84
C GLY A 69 8.57 17.10 -5.30
N LYS A 70 8.71 16.55 -6.52
CA LYS A 70 7.81 15.52 -7.06
C LYS A 70 8.17 14.09 -6.65
N ILE A 71 9.35 13.89 -6.06
CA ILE A 71 9.81 12.54 -5.72
C ILE A 71 9.28 12.16 -4.35
N THR A 72 8.59 11.03 -4.28
CA THR A 72 8.23 10.36 -3.03
C THR A 72 9.13 9.15 -2.84
N LYS A 73 9.60 8.96 -1.60
CA LYS A 73 10.39 7.80 -1.19
C LYS A 73 9.70 7.05 -0.07
N PHE A 74 9.74 5.73 -0.14
CA PHE A 74 9.20 4.81 0.85
C PHE A 74 10.32 3.90 1.36
N GLU A 75 10.72 4.10 2.60
CA GLU A 75 11.72 3.28 3.29
C GLU A 75 11.01 2.22 4.12
N HIS A 76 11.22 0.94 3.80
CA HIS A 76 10.45 -0.14 4.42
C HIS A 76 11.04 -0.49 5.79
N MET A 77 10.18 -0.84 6.74
CA MET A 77 10.56 -1.34 8.06
C MET A 77 10.00 -2.74 8.34
N ILE A 78 9.03 -3.16 7.54
CA ILE A 78 8.47 -4.50 7.46
C ILE A 78 7.89 -4.67 6.05
N ASP A 79 8.07 -5.83 5.47
CA ASP A 79 7.67 -6.13 4.09
C ASP A 79 7.24 -7.60 4.00
N SER A 80 6.15 -7.92 3.30
CA SER A 80 5.68 -9.31 3.17
C SER A 80 6.52 -10.16 2.20
N ARG A 81 7.25 -9.53 1.27
CA ARG A 81 8.04 -10.18 0.23
C ARG A 81 9.50 -10.41 0.62
N THR A 82 9.99 -9.73 1.66
CA THR A 82 11.36 -9.91 2.16
C THR A 82 11.45 -9.77 3.68
N THR A 83 12.37 -10.50 4.31
CA THR A 83 12.71 -10.32 5.74
C THR A 83 13.69 -9.18 5.97
N ASP A 84 14.40 -8.75 4.93
CA ASP A 84 15.39 -7.65 4.98
C ASP A 84 14.74 -6.34 4.51
N ALA A 85 13.65 -5.94 5.15
CA ALA A 85 12.84 -4.81 4.71
C ALA A 85 13.61 -3.48 4.75
N GLU A 86 14.51 -3.29 5.71
CA GLU A 86 15.25 -2.03 5.90
C GLU A 86 16.24 -1.71 4.77
N THR A 87 16.53 -2.67 3.88
CA THR A 87 17.34 -2.45 2.67
C THR A 87 16.50 -2.10 1.44
N VAL A 88 15.17 -2.18 1.54
CA VAL A 88 14.23 -1.83 0.46
C VAL A 88 13.86 -0.35 0.54
N VAL A 89 14.07 0.34 -0.58
CA VAL A 89 13.65 1.73 -0.77
C VAL A 89 12.97 1.85 -2.13
N ASP A 90 11.69 2.16 -2.11
CA ASP A 90 10.91 2.45 -3.31
C ASP A 90 10.89 3.97 -3.54
N GLU A 91 10.99 4.38 -4.81
CA GLU A 91 10.87 5.78 -5.19
C GLU A 91 10.05 5.97 -6.48
N GLY A 92 9.22 7.00 -6.48
CA GLY A 92 8.35 7.37 -7.58
C GLY A 92 8.24 8.88 -7.75
N GLU A 93 8.02 9.33 -8.99
CA GLU A 93 7.72 10.72 -9.32
C GLU A 93 6.20 10.91 -9.41
N ASN A 94 5.66 11.79 -8.58
CA ASN A 94 4.24 12.10 -8.53
C ASN A 94 3.89 13.29 -9.42
N MET A 95 2.80 13.14 -10.18
CA MET A 95 2.21 14.17 -11.02
C MET A 95 0.71 14.27 -10.71
N GLU A 96 0.27 15.46 -10.32
CA GLU A 96 -1.17 15.76 -10.19
C GLU A 96 -1.79 15.90 -11.58
N MET A 97 -2.96 15.29 -11.77
CA MET A 97 -3.72 15.30 -13.00
C MET A 97 -4.89 16.28 -12.92
N GLU A 98 -5.44 16.69 -14.08
CA GLU A 98 -6.58 17.62 -14.13
C GLU A 98 -7.85 17.09 -13.43
N ASP A 99 -8.01 15.76 -13.36
CA ASP A 99 -9.12 15.10 -12.67
C ASP A 99 -8.91 14.98 -11.14
N GLY A 100 -7.82 15.55 -10.62
CA GLY A 100 -7.44 15.49 -9.20
C GLY A 100 -6.77 14.19 -8.76
N SER A 101 -6.57 13.23 -9.67
CA SER A 101 -5.79 12.03 -9.37
C SER A 101 -4.30 12.31 -9.35
N ILE A 102 -3.54 11.43 -8.70
CA ILE A 102 -2.08 11.46 -8.69
C ILE A 102 -1.58 10.28 -9.53
N VAL A 103 -0.73 10.55 -10.52
CA VAL A 103 0.01 9.51 -11.24
C VAL A 103 1.42 9.46 -10.70
N GLU A 104 1.76 8.34 -10.08
CA GLU A 104 3.11 8.01 -9.64
C GLU A 104 3.82 7.23 -10.75
N ARG A 105 5.00 7.66 -11.14
CA ARG A 105 5.85 6.95 -12.10
C ARG A 105 7.09 6.40 -11.42
N GLY A 106 7.31 5.09 -11.55
CA GLY A 106 8.47 4.40 -10.98
C GLY A 106 9.10 3.41 -11.96
N LYS A 107 10.09 2.65 -11.47
CA LYS A 107 10.70 1.53 -12.18
C LYS A 107 10.77 0.32 -11.26
N MET A 108 10.21 -0.81 -11.68
CA MET A 108 10.30 -2.07 -10.93
C MET A 108 10.29 -3.25 -11.89
N VAL A 109 10.59 -4.45 -11.39
CA VAL A 109 10.45 -5.68 -12.17
C VAL A 109 8.97 -5.96 -12.37
N ASN A 110 8.52 -6.01 -13.62
CA ASN A 110 7.14 -6.38 -13.95
C ASN A 110 6.96 -7.88 -13.67
N PRO A 111 6.03 -8.28 -12.78
CA PRO A 111 5.86 -9.68 -12.40
C PRO A 111 5.42 -10.58 -13.56
N ALA A 112 4.72 -10.04 -14.57
CA ALA A 112 4.28 -10.81 -15.73
C ALA A 112 5.41 -11.11 -16.72
N THR A 113 6.44 -10.26 -16.79
CA THR A 113 7.53 -10.38 -17.78
C THR A 113 8.89 -10.68 -17.15
N GLY A 114 9.03 -10.54 -15.83
CA GLY A 114 10.30 -10.66 -15.12
C GLY A 114 11.34 -9.58 -15.47
N SER A 115 10.95 -8.55 -16.22
CA SER A 115 11.85 -7.52 -16.73
C SER A 115 11.70 -6.21 -15.96
N LEU A 116 12.81 -5.48 -15.76
CA LEU A 116 12.77 -4.13 -15.21
C LEU A 116 12.06 -3.19 -16.20
N MET A 117 10.95 -2.58 -15.77
CA MET A 117 10.09 -1.76 -16.62
C MET A 117 9.68 -0.48 -15.89
N VAL A 118 9.41 0.59 -16.65
CA VAL A 118 8.73 1.78 -16.11
C VAL A 118 7.26 1.44 -15.93
N TYR A 119 6.69 1.85 -14.81
CA TYR A 119 5.27 1.73 -14.54
C TYR A 119 4.69 3.09 -14.16
N GLU A 120 3.37 3.19 -14.26
CA GLU A 120 2.58 4.25 -13.65
C GLU A 120 1.50 3.64 -12.77
N GLU A 121 1.36 4.15 -11.55
CA GLU A 121 0.23 3.89 -10.65
C GLU A 121 -0.63 5.16 -10.57
N LYS A 122 -1.95 5.00 -10.70
CA LYS A 122 -2.94 6.07 -10.58
C LYS A 122 -3.61 5.98 -9.21
N TRP A 123 -3.54 7.05 -8.45
CA TRP A 123 -3.99 7.13 -7.07
C TRP A 123 -5.15 8.13 -6.92
N HIS A 124 -6.15 7.73 -6.15
CA HIS A 124 -7.13 8.63 -5.57
C HIS A 124 -6.69 8.95 -4.13
N GLU A 125 -6.53 10.22 -3.80
CA GLU A 125 -6.08 10.67 -2.48
C GLU A 125 -7.25 11.32 -1.72
N GLU A 126 -7.49 10.87 -0.50
CA GLU A 126 -8.44 11.47 0.43
C GLU A 126 -7.68 11.98 1.66
N GLU A 127 -7.81 13.27 1.97
CA GLU A 127 -7.25 13.84 3.18
C GLU A 127 -8.14 13.55 4.40
N SER A 128 -7.52 13.29 5.54
CA SER A 128 -8.20 13.14 6.83
C SER A 128 -7.61 14.09 7.85
N SER A 129 -8.49 14.66 8.69
CA SER A 129 -8.08 15.51 9.82
C SER A 129 -7.32 14.75 10.91
N GLY A 130 -7.33 13.42 10.88
CA GLY A 130 -6.66 12.58 11.86
C GLY A 130 -6.24 11.23 11.29
N GLY A 131 -5.10 10.74 11.76
CA GLY A 131 -4.57 9.43 11.44
C GLY A 131 -3.63 8.95 12.53
N LEU A 132 -3.78 7.70 12.97
CA LEU A 132 -2.94 7.08 13.99
C LEU A 132 -2.32 5.82 13.40
N ILE A 133 -0.99 5.73 13.51
CA ILE A 133 -0.22 4.53 13.18
C ILE A 133 0.54 4.11 14.43
N ILE A 134 0.40 2.83 14.79
CA ILE A 134 1.07 2.22 15.93
C ILE A 134 1.92 1.07 15.43
N ARG A 135 3.18 1.05 15.88
CA ARG A 135 4.07 -0.11 15.76
C ARG A 135 4.31 -0.70 17.15
N ARG A 136 4.10 -2.00 17.30
CA ARG A 136 4.45 -2.76 18.50
C ARG A 136 5.49 -3.81 18.15
N LYS A 137 6.66 -3.70 18.76
CA LYS A 137 7.69 -4.76 18.75
C LYS A 137 7.55 -5.62 20.00
N GLY A 138 7.62 -6.94 19.84
CA GLY A 138 7.57 -7.91 20.94
C GLY A 138 7.74 -9.33 20.42
N LYS A 139 6.82 -10.24 20.78
CA LYS A 139 6.73 -11.57 20.16
C LYS A 139 6.43 -11.49 18.65
N GLN A 140 5.95 -10.37 18.15
CA GLN A 140 5.71 -10.10 16.73
C GLN A 140 6.10 -8.64 16.46
N ASP A 141 6.38 -8.31 15.21
CA ASP A 141 6.41 -6.91 14.74
C ASP A 141 5.07 -6.60 14.11
N VAL A 142 4.27 -5.77 14.79
CA VAL A 142 2.87 -5.49 14.44
C VAL A 142 2.71 -4.02 14.13
N TRP A 143 2.05 -3.74 13.01
CA TRP A 143 1.72 -2.41 12.54
C TRP A 143 0.22 -2.30 12.33
N GLN A 144 -0.36 -1.22 12.85
CA GLN A 144 -1.79 -0.94 12.71
C GLN A 144 -1.98 0.55 12.41
N ALA A 145 -2.94 0.85 11.55
CA ALA A 145 -3.29 2.18 11.15
C ALA A 145 -4.80 2.39 11.18
N ILE A 146 -5.23 3.58 11.59
CA ILE A 146 -6.56 4.12 11.37
C ILE A 146 -6.43 5.53 10.78
N VAL A 147 -7.06 5.77 9.64
CA VAL A 147 -7.16 7.08 9.01
C VAL A 147 -8.55 7.20 8.40
N GLY A 148 -9.34 8.17 8.86
CA GLY A 148 -10.74 8.30 8.47
C GLY A 148 -11.53 7.01 8.69
N ASP A 149 -12.22 6.55 7.63
CA ASP A 149 -13.02 5.32 7.64
C ASP A 149 -12.23 4.07 7.23
N TYR A 150 -10.89 4.11 7.25
CA TYR A 150 -10.03 2.99 6.88
C TYR A 150 -9.17 2.52 8.04
N GLN A 151 -9.01 1.21 8.14
CA GLN A 151 -8.03 0.57 9.00
C GLN A 151 -7.21 -0.46 8.23
N LEU A 152 -5.92 -0.47 8.51
CA LEU A 152 -4.99 -1.48 8.02
C LEU A 152 -4.27 -2.12 9.19
N GLY A 153 -3.99 -3.41 9.07
CA GLY A 153 -3.07 -4.09 9.96
C GLY A 153 -2.17 -5.03 9.20
N LEU A 154 -0.91 -5.12 9.61
CA LEU A 154 0.03 -6.09 9.10
C LEU A 154 1.05 -6.45 10.17
N GLY A 155 1.67 -7.62 10.03
CA GLY A 155 2.69 -8.04 10.95
C GLY A 155 3.39 -9.33 10.53
N ARG A 156 4.43 -9.64 11.29
CA ARG A 156 5.23 -10.85 11.08
C ARG A 156 5.42 -11.60 12.40
N TYR A 157 5.06 -12.88 12.38
CA TYR A 157 5.28 -13.84 13.46
C TYR A 157 6.78 -14.21 13.58
N GLN A 158 7.19 -14.77 14.72
CA GLN A 158 8.60 -15.18 14.93
C GLN A 158 9.05 -16.31 14.01
N ASP A 159 8.11 -17.14 13.55
CA ASP A 159 8.36 -18.20 12.59
C ASP A 159 8.49 -17.67 11.13
N GLY A 160 8.36 -16.35 10.95
CA GLY A 160 8.45 -15.69 9.66
C GLY A 160 7.11 -15.54 8.94
N GLY A 161 6.02 -16.14 9.44
CA GLY A 161 4.69 -16.02 8.87
C GLY A 161 4.23 -14.57 8.83
N PHE A 162 3.85 -14.08 7.65
CA PHE A 162 3.33 -12.73 7.46
C PHE A 162 1.81 -12.74 7.49
N TRP A 163 1.20 -11.73 8.09
CA TRP A 163 -0.24 -11.53 8.08
C TRP A 163 -0.58 -10.09 7.74
N ALA A 164 -1.75 -9.89 7.14
CA ALA A 164 -2.29 -8.57 6.85
C ALA A 164 -3.82 -8.61 6.83
N TRP A 165 -4.45 -7.45 7.00
CA TRP A 165 -5.88 -7.26 6.83
C TRP A 165 -6.22 -5.81 6.49
N GLN A 166 -7.40 -5.63 5.89
CA GLN A 166 -8.01 -4.33 5.60
C GLN A 166 -9.41 -4.28 6.20
N ALA A 167 -9.79 -3.13 6.75
CA ALA A 167 -11.15 -2.88 7.20
C ALA A 167 -11.62 -1.48 6.82
N ARG A 168 -12.93 -1.32 6.65
CA ARG A 168 -13.57 -0.06 6.32
C ARG A 168 -14.80 0.17 7.20
N LYS A 169 -15.00 1.40 7.64
CA LYS A 169 -16.22 1.80 8.35
C LYS A 169 -17.33 2.06 7.34
N LYS A 170 -18.47 1.40 7.51
CA LYS A 170 -19.69 1.59 6.71
C LYS A 170 -20.88 1.70 7.66
N ASP A 171 -21.70 2.74 7.48
CA ASP A 171 -22.86 3.01 8.33
C ASP A 171 -22.54 3.01 9.83
N GLY A 172 -21.37 3.57 10.18
CA GLY A 172 -20.90 3.62 11.56
C GLY A 172 -20.25 2.33 12.08
N VAL A 173 -20.27 1.24 11.32
CA VAL A 173 -19.78 -0.08 11.73
C VAL A 173 -18.53 -0.47 10.96
N TRP A 174 -17.49 -0.91 11.67
CA TRP A 174 -16.29 -1.45 11.04
C TRP A 174 -16.56 -2.82 10.41
N GLN A 175 -16.17 -2.97 9.15
CA GLN A 175 -16.26 -4.22 8.41
C GLN A 175 -14.88 -4.62 7.91
N ARG A 176 -14.44 -5.83 8.25
CA ARG A 176 -13.23 -6.42 7.67
C ARG A 176 -13.51 -6.72 6.19
N ILE A 177 -12.68 -6.19 5.31
CA ILE A 177 -12.80 -6.35 3.86
C ILE A 177 -11.94 -7.52 3.39
N HIS A 178 -10.66 -7.53 3.78
CA HIS A 178 -9.69 -8.56 3.40
C HIS A 178 -8.87 -9.00 4.61
N ALA A 179 -8.41 -10.24 4.61
CA ALA A 179 -7.45 -10.75 5.60
C ALA A 179 -6.75 -12.01 5.11
N THR A 180 -5.48 -12.17 5.49
CA THR A 180 -4.79 -13.46 5.36
C THR A 180 -5.41 -14.49 6.31
N LYS A 181 -5.34 -15.78 5.95
CA LYS A 181 -5.91 -16.87 6.77
C LYS A 181 -5.35 -16.95 8.18
N ASN A 182 -4.07 -16.58 8.34
CA ASN A 182 -3.35 -16.55 9.60
C ASN A 182 -3.46 -15.20 10.34
N ALA A 183 -4.24 -14.23 9.85
CA ALA A 183 -4.52 -13.01 10.60
C ALA A 183 -5.47 -13.37 11.77
N ASP A 184 -4.89 -13.74 12.91
CA ASP A 184 -5.61 -14.16 14.11
C ASP A 184 -6.64 -13.10 14.53
N PRO A 185 -7.94 -13.46 14.71
CA PRO A 185 -8.96 -12.62 15.34
C PRO A 185 -8.50 -11.95 16.64
N GLU A 186 -7.62 -12.62 17.41
CA GLU A 186 -7.13 -12.10 18.68
C GLU A 186 -5.97 -11.10 18.55
N ASP A 187 -5.04 -11.31 17.60
CA ASP A 187 -4.04 -10.28 17.25
C ASP A 187 -4.67 -9.10 16.49
N SER A 188 -5.86 -9.35 15.94
CA SER A 188 -6.77 -8.34 15.40
C SER A 188 -7.83 -7.89 16.42
N HIS A 189 -7.71 -8.17 17.73
CA HIS A 189 -8.66 -7.70 18.75
C HIS A 189 -8.76 -6.16 18.83
N TRP A 190 -7.86 -5.41 18.20
CA TRP A 190 -7.99 -3.96 18.07
C TRP A 190 -8.82 -3.49 16.87
N LEU A 191 -9.40 -4.41 16.06
CA LEU A 191 -10.39 -4.06 15.03
C LEU A 191 -11.67 -3.41 15.62
N ILE A 192 -11.83 -3.42 16.94
CA ILE A 192 -12.99 -2.85 17.63
C ILE A 192 -12.53 -2.00 18.83
N LEU A 193 -11.65 -1.03 18.60
CA LEU A 193 -11.48 0.10 19.54
C LEU A 193 -12.53 1.21 19.35
N ALA A 194 -13.61 0.94 18.61
CA ALA A 194 -14.61 1.96 18.25
C ALA A 194 -16.07 1.49 18.39
N ASN A 195 -16.32 0.34 19.04
CA ASN A 195 -17.66 0.03 19.58
C ASN A 195 -17.72 0.19 21.12
N GLU A 196 -16.71 0.82 21.72
CA GLU A 196 -16.79 1.41 23.06
C GLU A 196 -16.79 2.94 22.95
#